data_AF-A0A1Z9ANU7-F1
#
_entry.id   AF-A0A1Z9ANU7-F1
#
_cell.length_a   1.000
_cell.length_b   1.000
_cell.length_c   1.000
_cell.angle_alpha   90.00
_cell.angle_beta   90.00
_cell.angle_gamma   90.00
#
_symmetry.space_group_name_H-M   'P 1'
#
loop_
_entity.id
_entity.type
_entity.pdbx_description
1 polymer ?
#
loop_
_entity_poly.entity_id
_entity_poly.type
_entity_poly.pdbx_seq_one_letter_code
_entity_poly.pdbx_strand_id
1 'polypeptide(L)'
;MRCLSSEKRDGRDVLDMSFVEDGTIYSMKYDASKETVQSLSMIRYGQEITNPSVIKEVAACFQKWARRRGVALILELKANEHIKVPFENLKPQSSTANESMSPGIEVDDAELASIVLKLLQKGESTAGELIENIQSQDISVSHSQAAATVDIVDAFKSPEKSLDFNRCMEILKEAAEVEERPSLKPKDRPPKIEGLLNQPRPRVK
;
A
#
# COMPACT_ATOMS: atom_id res chain seq x y z
N MET A 1 10.71 -13.94 6.69
CA MET A 1 10.36 -13.13 7.88
C MET A 1 11.43 -13.23 8.97
N ARG A 2 11.70 -12.15 9.71
CA ARG A 2 12.69 -12.10 10.81
C ARG A 2 11.99 -11.81 12.15
N CYS A 3 12.31 -12.58 13.19
CA CYS A 3 11.82 -12.33 14.54
C CYS A 3 12.50 -11.09 15.13
N LEU A 4 11.71 -10.17 15.69
CA LEU A 4 12.19 -9.00 16.41
C LEU A 4 12.23 -9.30 17.91
N SER A 5 11.18 -9.92 18.44
CA SER A 5 11.07 -10.33 19.84
C SER A 5 10.11 -11.51 19.99
N SER A 6 10.33 -12.28 21.05
CA SER A 6 9.43 -13.31 21.55
C SER A 6 9.51 -13.30 23.06
N GLU A 7 8.40 -12.94 23.72
CA GLU A 7 8.34 -12.80 25.18
C GLU A 7 7.20 -13.65 25.72
N LYS A 8 7.46 -14.43 26.78
CA LYS A 8 6.42 -15.15 27.51
C LYS A 8 5.72 -14.20 28.47
N ARG A 9 4.39 -14.13 28.44
CA ARG A 9 3.59 -13.43 29.45
C ARG A 9 3.07 -14.36 30.53
N ASP A 10 2.77 -13.79 31.70
CA ASP A 10 2.25 -14.49 32.86
C ASP A 10 1.01 -15.35 32.54
N GLY A 11 1.13 -16.65 32.83
CA GLY A 11 0.27 -17.71 32.30
C GLY A 11 1.02 -18.48 31.21
N ARG A 12 1.59 -19.63 31.58
CA ARG A 12 2.80 -20.31 31.05
C ARG A 12 2.97 -20.47 29.53
N ASP A 13 1.96 -20.17 28.74
CA ASP A 13 1.88 -20.54 27.33
C ASP A 13 1.51 -19.38 26.40
N VAL A 14 1.35 -18.14 26.88
CA VAL A 14 1.11 -16.99 25.99
C VAL A 14 2.41 -16.31 25.59
N LEU A 15 2.63 -16.18 24.29
CA LEU A 15 3.78 -15.55 23.66
C LEU A 15 3.38 -14.25 22.95
N ASP A 16 3.95 -13.13 23.38
CA ASP A 16 3.97 -11.90 22.61
C ASP A 16 5.13 -12.00 21.61
N MET A 17 4.83 -11.97 20.31
CA MET A 17 5.83 -12.11 19.27
C MET A 17 5.72 -10.98 18.26
N SER A 18 6.88 -10.45 17.87
CA SER A 18 6.98 -9.45 16.82
C SER A 18 7.89 -9.95 15.72
N PHE A 19 7.47 -9.74 14.47
CA PHE A 19 8.23 -10.12 13.29
C PHE A 19 8.25 -9.01 12.25
N VAL A 20 9.24 -9.05 11.37
CA VAL A 20 9.33 -8.16 10.22
C VAL A 20 9.52 -8.92 8.91
N GLU A 21 8.80 -8.52 7.88
CA GLU A 21 8.95 -8.99 6.50
C GLU A 21 8.52 -7.86 5.56
N ASP A 22 9.37 -7.52 4.59
CA ASP A 22 9.10 -6.54 3.53
C ASP A 22 8.44 -5.23 4.02
N GLY A 23 9.05 -4.62 5.06
CA GLY A 23 8.57 -3.36 5.65
C GLY A 23 7.30 -3.47 6.49
N THR A 24 6.77 -4.68 6.68
CA THR A 24 5.61 -4.98 7.52
C THR A 24 6.06 -5.54 8.86
N ILE A 25 5.61 -4.91 9.95
CA ILE A 25 5.75 -5.41 11.31
C ILE A 25 4.49 -6.15 11.69
N TYR A 26 4.63 -7.42 12.05
CA TYR A 26 3.56 -8.27 12.56
C TYR A 26 3.73 -8.36 14.06
N SER A 27 2.74 -7.92 14.83
CA SER A 27 2.72 -8.09 16.29
C SER A 27 1.57 -9.00 16.66
N MET A 28 1.87 -10.11 17.32
CA MET A 28 0.88 -11.13 17.61
C MET A 28 0.98 -11.67 19.03
N LYS A 29 -0.16 -12.13 19.53
CA LYS A 29 -0.25 -12.92 20.75
C LYS A 29 -0.60 -14.34 20.37
N TYR A 30 0.28 -15.27 20.70
CA TYR A 30 0.08 -16.69 20.44
C TYR A 30 -0.11 -17.45 21.74
N ASP A 31 -1.23 -18.14 21.85
CA ASP A 31 -1.53 -19.05 22.95
C ASP A 31 -1.04 -20.44 22.57
N ALA A 32 0.10 -20.84 23.12
CA ALA A 32 0.72 -22.12 22.87
C ALA A 32 -0.07 -23.29 23.46
N SER A 33 -0.91 -23.07 24.49
CA SER A 33 -1.76 -24.12 25.07
C SER A 33 -2.92 -24.48 24.14
N LYS A 34 -3.41 -23.49 23.38
CA LYS A 34 -4.50 -23.65 22.40
C LYS A 34 -4.00 -23.69 20.96
N GLU A 35 -2.69 -23.61 20.78
CA GLU A 35 -2.00 -23.46 19.50
C GLU A 35 -2.71 -22.46 18.57
N THR A 36 -3.04 -21.27 19.09
CA THR A 36 -3.92 -20.29 18.43
C THR A 36 -3.38 -18.87 18.56
N VAL A 37 -3.48 -18.09 17.48
CA VAL A 37 -3.22 -16.65 17.49
C VAL A 37 -4.44 -15.95 18.12
N GLN A 38 -4.26 -15.32 19.28
CA GLN A 38 -5.31 -14.59 19.99
C GLN A 38 -5.54 -13.19 19.41
N SER A 39 -4.47 -12.53 18.99
CA SER A 39 -4.53 -11.21 18.37
C SER A 39 -3.38 -11.03 17.38
N LEU A 40 -3.62 -10.28 16.32
CA LEU A 40 -2.63 -9.89 15.34
C LEU A 40 -2.88 -8.43 14.96
N SER A 41 -1.85 -7.61 15.05
CA SER A 41 -1.80 -6.28 14.43
C SER A 41 -0.65 -6.25 13.42
N MET A 42 -0.84 -5.47 12.36
CA MET A 42 0.14 -5.38 11.28
C MET A 42 0.31 -3.93 10.89
N ILE A 43 1.56 -3.50 10.81
CA ILE A 43 1.92 -2.14 10.42
C ILE A 43 2.88 -2.25 9.25
N ARG A 44 2.47 -1.79 8.07
CA ARG A 44 3.33 -1.73 6.88
C ARG A 44 3.74 -0.27 6.67
N TYR A 45 5.04 0.00 6.67
CA TYR A 45 5.61 1.35 6.49
C TYR A 45 4.99 2.43 7.41
N GLY A 46 4.65 2.06 8.66
CA GLY A 46 4.05 2.97 9.64
C GLY A 46 2.53 3.12 9.55
N GLN A 47 1.87 2.48 8.57
CA GLN A 47 0.41 2.46 8.44
C GLN A 47 -0.17 1.12 8.94
N GLU A 48 -1.22 1.19 9.76
CA GLU A 48 -1.90 0.00 10.27
C GLU A 48 -2.76 -0.65 9.17
N ILE A 49 -2.60 -1.96 8.98
CA ILE A 49 -3.46 -2.74 8.11
C ILE A 49 -4.69 -3.14 8.91
N THR A 50 -5.83 -2.55 8.57
CA THR A 50 -7.11 -2.77 9.27
C THR A 50 -8.04 -3.75 8.53
N ASN A 51 -7.66 -4.22 7.33
CA ASN A 51 -8.47 -5.15 6.55
C ASN A 51 -8.63 -6.49 7.30
N PRO A 52 -9.86 -6.84 7.74
CA PRO A 52 -10.08 -8.01 8.60
C PRO A 52 -9.86 -9.33 7.87
N SER A 53 -10.06 -9.38 6.55
CA SER A 53 -9.80 -10.59 5.75
C SER A 53 -8.30 -10.89 5.70
N VAL A 54 -7.48 -9.86 5.45
CA VAL A 54 -6.01 -9.96 5.44
C VAL A 54 -5.48 -10.36 6.82
N ILE A 55 -5.95 -9.70 7.89
CA ILE A 55 -5.58 -10.05 9.27
C ILE A 55 -5.91 -11.52 9.56
N LYS A 56 -7.12 -11.97 9.19
CA LYS A 56 -7.55 -13.35 9.44
C LYS A 56 -6.72 -14.37 8.67
N GLU A 57 -6.37 -14.09 7.43
CA GLU A 57 -5.55 -14.97 6.60
C GLU A 57 -4.12 -15.07 7.12
N VAL A 58 -3.49 -13.93 7.45
CA VAL A 58 -2.16 -13.90 8.06
C VAL A 58 -2.14 -14.70 9.36
N ALA A 59 -3.13 -14.48 10.24
CA ALA A 59 -3.25 -15.22 11.49
C ALA A 59 -3.36 -16.74 11.25
N ALA A 60 -4.13 -17.16 10.24
CA ALA A 60 -4.26 -18.57 9.87
C ALA A 60 -2.94 -19.16 9.34
N CYS A 61 -2.19 -18.41 8.53
CA CYS A 61 -0.87 -18.82 8.04
C CYS A 61 0.14 -18.98 9.19
N PHE A 62 0.19 -18.02 10.11
CA PHE A 62 1.02 -18.13 11.31
C PHE A 62 0.63 -19.32 12.16
N GLN A 63 -0.66 -19.53 12.38
CA GLN A 63 -1.14 -20.67 13.17
C GLN A 63 -0.74 -22.00 12.53
N LYS A 64 -0.90 -22.15 11.20
CA LYS A 64 -0.45 -23.35 10.48
C LYS A 64 1.07 -23.56 10.60
N TRP A 65 1.85 -22.49 10.45
CA TRP A 65 3.30 -22.55 10.60
C TRP A 65 3.70 -22.95 12.02
N ALA A 66 3.09 -22.33 13.03
CA ALA A 66 3.32 -22.61 14.44
C ALA A 66 3.03 -24.09 14.77
N ARG A 67 1.89 -24.62 14.32
CA ARG A 67 1.56 -26.04 14.47
C ARG A 67 2.59 -26.97 13.84
N ARG A 68 3.09 -26.64 12.65
CA ARG A 68 4.11 -27.43 11.95
C ARG A 68 5.47 -27.38 12.65
N ARG A 69 5.83 -26.21 13.19
CA ARG A 69 7.08 -26.00 13.92
C ARG A 69 7.06 -26.66 15.30
N GLY A 70 5.90 -26.73 15.94
CA GLY A 70 5.72 -27.28 17.29
C GLY A 70 6.05 -26.27 18.38
N VAL A 71 5.26 -26.29 19.46
CA VAL A 71 5.28 -25.30 20.55
C VAL A 71 6.68 -25.10 21.15
N ALA A 72 7.42 -26.17 21.42
CA ALA A 72 8.75 -26.09 22.01
C ALA A 72 9.71 -25.21 21.18
N LEU A 73 9.69 -25.36 19.85
CA LEU A 73 10.54 -24.60 18.93
C LEU A 73 10.07 -23.16 18.69
N ILE A 74 8.83 -22.83 19.09
CA ILE A 74 8.33 -21.45 19.10
C ILE A 74 8.78 -20.76 20.38
N LEU A 75 8.70 -21.46 21.52
CA LEU A 75 9.15 -20.93 22.82
C LEU A 75 10.65 -20.63 22.86
N GLU A 76 11.43 -21.23 21.96
CA GLU A 76 12.88 -21.03 21.80
C GLU A 76 13.26 -20.01 20.72
N LEU A 77 12.28 -19.35 20.08
CA LEU A 77 12.55 -18.32 19.06
C LEU A 77 13.41 -17.20 19.63
N LYS A 78 14.55 -16.96 18.96
CA LYS A 78 15.44 -15.87 19.34
C LYS A 78 15.19 -14.64 18.48
N ALA A 79 15.48 -13.47 19.05
CA ALA A 79 15.54 -12.23 18.28
C ALA A 79 16.54 -12.39 17.11
N ASN A 80 16.17 -11.84 15.96
CA ASN A 80 16.84 -11.94 14.67
C ASN A 80 16.82 -13.33 14.00
N GLU A 81 16.13 -14.31 14.57
CA GLU A 81 15.95 -15.59 13.88
C GLU A 81 15.06 -15.43 12.64
N HIS A 82 15.48 -16.03 11.52
CA HIS A 82 14.71 -16.02 10.29
C HIS A 82 13.74 -17.21 10.26
N ILE A 83 12.48 -16.93 10.04
CA ILE A 83 11.42 -17.92 9.87
C ILE A 83 10.79 -17.81 8.49
N LYS A 84 10.30 -18.95 8.00
CA LYS A 84 9.57 -19.04 6.73
C LYS A 84 8.12 -19.36 7.03
N VAL A 85 7.28 -18.31 7.06
CA VAL A 85 5.83 -18.45 7.14
C VAL A 85 5.29 -18.40 5.71
N PRO A 86 4.70 -19.49 5.20
CA PRO A 86 4.17 -19.51 3.84
C PRO A 86 2.84 -18.73 3.80
N PHE A 87 2.89 -17.48 3.37
CA PHE A 87 1.71 -16.71 3.00
C PHE A 87 1.29 -17.08 1.57
N GLU A 88 0.85 -18.33 1.42
CA GLU A 88 0.17 -18.76 0.20
C GLU A 88 -1.15 -17.98 0.14
N ASN A 89 -1.24 -17.01 -0.78
CA ASN A 89 -2.45 -16.25 -1.17
C ASN A 89 -2.69 -14.85 -0.59
N LEU A 90 -1.74 -14.27 0.16
CA LEU A 90 -1.76 -12.82 0.45
C LEU A 90 -1.31 -12.00 -0.78
N LYS A 91 -1.98 -12.18 -1.91
CA LYS A 91 -2.07 -11.07 -2.87
C LYS A 91 -3.07 -10.08 -2.27
N PRO A 92 -2.75 -8.78 -2.21
CA PRO A 92 -3.73 -7.78 -1.80
C PRO A 92 -4.96 -7.94 -2.70
N GLN A 93 -6.08 -8.40 -2.14
CA GLN A 93 -7.35 -8.31 -2.84
C GLN A 93 -7.74 -6.84 -2.83
N SER A 94 -7.38 -6.14 -3.90
CA SER A 94 -7.95 -4.85 -4.26
C SER A 94 -9.45 -5.06 -4.46
N SER A 95 -10.24 -4.53 -3.52
CA SER A 95 -11.68 -4.48 -3.62
C SER A 95 -12.10 -3.56 -4.77
N THR A 96 -12.61 -4.16 -5.86
CA THR A 96 -13.69 -3.71 -6.79
C THR A 96 -13.89 -2.20 -7.01
N ALA A 97 -14.00 -1.63 -8.21
CA ALA A 97 -14.32 -2.14 -9.54
C ALA A 97 -14.07 -1.05 -10.62
N ASN A 98 -14.05 -1.50 -11.89
CA ASN A 98 -14.12 -0.74 -13.16
C ASN A 98 -12.82 -0.10 -13.66
N GLU A 99 -12.09 -0.77 -14.55
CA GLU A 99 -12.22 -0.67 -16.01
C GLU A 99 -11.07 -1.43 -16.68
N SER A 100 -11.42 -2.48 -17.42
CA SER A 100 -10.84 -2.92 -18.69
C SER A 100 -9.44 -2.41 -19.09
N MET A 101 -8.38 -2.84 -18.41
CA MET A 101 -7.04 -2.98 -19.01
C MET A 101 -6.40 -4.26 -18.48
N SER A 102 -5.61 -4.93 -19.33
CA SER A 102 -4.98 -6.23 -19.10
C SER A 102 -4.38 -6.37 -17.69
N PRO A 103 -4.40 -7.57 -17.07
CA PRO A 103 -4.02 -7.75 -15.67
C PRO A 103 -2.50 -7.64 -15.51
N GLY A 104 -2.00 -6.41 -15.47
CA GLY A 104 -0.65 -6.12 -15.00
C GLY A 104 -0.56 -6.30 -13.49
N ILE A 105 0.64 -6.57 -13.00
CA ILE A 105 1.06 -6.48 -11.62
C ILE A 105 0.81 -5.04 -11.16
N GLU A 106 -0.15 -4.85 -10.26
CA GLU A 106 -0.34 -3.58 -9.57
C GLU A 106 0.86 -3.35 -8.64
N VAL A 107 1.51 -2.20 -8.78
CA VAL A 107 2.64 -1.79 -7.93
C VAL A 107 2.21 -0.63 -7.03
N ASP A 108 2.70 -0.63 -5.80
CA ASP A 108 2.49 0.51 -4.89
C ASP A 108 3.36 1.72 -5.30
N ASP A 109 3.05 2.90 -4.78
CA ASP A 109 3.77 4.13 -5.14
C ASP A 109 5.26 4.07 -4.77
N ALA A 110 5.64 3.28 -3.77
CA ALA A 110 7.04 3.11 -3.38
C ALA A 110 7.80 2.23 -4.38
N GLU A 111 7.18 1.15 -4.84
CA GLU A 111 7.70 0.32 -5.92
C GLU A 111 7.82 1.12 -7.20
N LEU A 112 6.78 1.89 -7.56
CA LEU A 112 6.79 2.76 -8.73
C LEU A 112 7.89 3.82 -8.64
N ALA A 113 8.03 4.51 -7.50
CA ALA A 113 9.08 5.51 -7.29
C ALA A 113 10.48 4.90 -7.47
N SER A 114 10.71 3.68 -6.95
CA SER A 114 12.00 3.01 -7.13
C SER A 114 12.25 2.64 -8.60
N ILE A 115 11.23 2.23 -9.34
CA ILE A 115 11.37 1.86 -10.75
C ILE A 115 11.66 3.10 -11.59
N VAL A 116 10.87 4.16 -11.41
CA VAL A 116 11.02 5.44 -12.12
C VAL A 116 12.42 6.02 -11.88
N LEU A 117 12.90 6.05 -10.64
CA LEU A 117 14.25 6.54 -10.33
C LEU A 117 15.35 5.70 -10.98
N LYS A 118 15.22 4.37 -10.97
CA LYS A 118 16.20 3.48 -11.62
C LYS A 118 16.24 3.69 -13.13
N LEU A 119 15.10 3.92 -13.76
CA LEU A 119 15.01 4.14 -15.21
C LEU A 119 15.53 5.52 -15.62
N LEU A 120 15.22 6.57 -14.85
CA LEU A 120 15.79 7.90 -15.03
C LEU A 120 17.32 7.90 -14.91
N GLN A 121 17.87 7.16 -13.93
CA GLN A 121 19.31 6.98 -13.76
C GLN A 121 19.97 6.19 -14.91
N LYS A 122 19.20 5.35 -15.62
CA LYS A 122 19.66 4.60 -16.81
C LYS A 122 19.62 5.43 -18.10
N GLY A 123 19.12 6.66 -18.06
CA GLY A 123 19.11 7.59 -19.19
C GLY A 123 17.78 7.70 -19.93
N GLU A 124 16.70 7.11 -19.41
CA GLU A 124 15.36 7.38 -19.94
C GLU A 124 14.95 8.82 -19.62
N SER A 125 14.44 9.52 -20.63
CA SER A 125 14.36 10.98 -20.59
C SER A 125 12.94 11.52 -20.65
N THR A 126 11.94 10.69 -20.95
CA THR A 126 10.56 11.13 -21.08
C THR A 126 9.60 10.26 -20.27
N ALA A 127 8.51 10.87 -19.80
CA ALA A 127 7.47 10.15 -19.05
C ALA A 127 6.82 9.05 -19.89
N GLY A 128 6.68 9.26 -21.20
CA GLY A 128 6.15 8.25 -22.12
C GLY A 128 7.04 7.00 -22.18
N GLU A 129 8.35 7.16 -22.36
CA GLU A 129 9.30 6.03 -22.37
C GLU A 129 9.29 5.27 -21.04
N LEU A 130 9.25 5.99 -19.92
CA LEU A 130 9.18 5.38 -18.59
C LEU A 130 7.92 4.55 -18.41
N ILE A 131 6.76 5.11 -18.76
CA ILE A 131 5.47 4.43 -18.62
C ILE A 131 5.41 3.22 -19.55
N GLU A 132 5.87 3.34 -20.80
CA GLU A 132 5.94 2.20 -21.73
C GLU A 132 6.88 1.10 -21.21
N ASN A 133 8.04 1.45 -20.65
CA ASN A 133 8.96 0.47 -20.08
C ASN A 133 8.35 -0.21 -18.84
N ILE A 134 7.69 0.55 -17.98
CA ILE A 134 6.97 0.00 -16.81
C ILE A 134 5.86 -0.95 -17.27
N GLN A 135 5.02 -0.54 -18.22
CA GLN A 135 3.94 -1.37 -18.77
C GLN A 135 4.47 -2.61 -19.50
N SER A 136 5.65 -2.53 -20.13
CA SER A 136 6.30 -3.68 -20.78
C SER A 136 6.76 -4.76 -19.80
N GLN A 137 6.88 -4.42 -18.51
CA GLN A 137 7.19 -5.36 -17.42
C GLN A 137 5.93 -5.99 -16.81
N ASP A 138 4.81 -5.98 -17.55
CA ASP A 138 3.49 -6.37 -17.05
C ASP A 138 3.08 -5.57 -15.81
N ILE A 139 3.49 -4.30 -15.65
CA ILE A 139 3.08 -3.48 -14.50
C ILE A 139 1.89 -2.61 -14.90
N SER A 140 0.83 -2.66 -14.08
CA SER A 140 -0.32 -1.77 -14.23
C SER A 140 -0.02 -0.44 -13.54
N VAL A 141 -0.17 0.67 -14.26
CA VAL A 141 0.05 2.04 -13.76
C VAL A 141 -1.29 2.76 -13.75
N SER A 142 -1.68 3.32 -12.60
CA SER A 142 -2.92 4.10 -12.49
C SER A 142 -2.83 5.43 -13.26
N HIS A 143 -3.96 6.11 -13.45
CA HIS A 143 -3.97 7.42 -14.09
C HIS A 143 -3.22 8.48 -13.26
N SER A 144 -3.38 8.46 -11.93
CA SER A 144 -2.63 9.33 -11.00
C SER A 144 -1.13 9.05 -11.01
N GLN A 145 -0.74 7.78 -11.06
CA GLN A 145 0.66 7.37 -11.14
C GLN A 145 1.31 7.77 -12.47
N ALA A 146 0.58 7.65 -13.57
CA ALA A 146 1.03 8.13 -14.88
C ALA A 146 1.22 9.66 -14.87
N ALA A 147 0.29 10.41 -14.28
CA ALA A 147 0.40 11.86 -14.13
C ALA A 147 1.59 12.25 -13.24
N ALA A 148 1.75 11.61 -12.09
CA ALA A 148 2.88 11.83 -11.19
C ALA A 148 4.23 11.51 -11.86
N THR A 149 4.28 10.52 -12.75
CA THR A 149 5.50 10.19 -13.51
C THR A 149 5.93 11.34 -14.41
N VAL A 150 4.99 12.11 -14.97
CA VAL A 150 5.29 13.34 -15.72
C VAL A 150 5.96 14.38 -14.81
N ASP A 151 5.36 14.64 -13.65
CA ASP A 151 5.87 15.61 -12.68
C ASP A 151 7.25 15.20 -12.12
N ILE A 152 7.49 13.89 -11.94
CA ILE A 152 8.79 13.35 -11.52
C ILE A 152 9.86 13.58 -12.60
N VAL A 153 9.54 13.36 -13.88
CA VAL A 153 10.47 13.60 -15.00
C VAL A 153 10.82 15.08 -15.10
N ASP A 154 9.83 15.96 -14.93
CA ASP A 154 10.06 17.41 -14.95
C ASP A 154 10.92 17.86 -13.76
N ALA A 155 10.69 17.27 -12.58
CA ALA A 155 11.54 17.48 -11.41
C ALA A 155 12.98 16.96 -11.62
N PHE A 156 13.16 15.82 -12.30
CA PHE A 156 14.48 15.27 -12.63
C PHE A 156 15.28 16.18 -13.57
N LYS A 157 14.60 16.82 -14.53
CA LYS A 157 15.22 17.75 -15.50
C LYS A 157 15.52 19.12 -14.90
N SER A 158 14.96 19.44 -13.73
CA SER A 158 15.16 20.72 -13.08
C SER A 158 16.56 20.78 -12.45
N PRO A 159 17.42 21.74 -12.85
CA PRO A 159 18.78 21.85 -12.32
C PRO A 159 18.83 22.31 -10.84
N GLU A 160 17.71 22.79 -10.28
CA GLU A 160 17.63 23.33 -8.92
C GLU A 160 17.18 22.32 -7.85
N LYS A 161 16.67 21.15 -8.25
CA LYS A 161 16.11 20.16 -7.31
C LYS A 161 16.75 18.80 -7.54
N SER A 162 17.51 18.33 -6.54
CA SER A 162 17.96 16.93 -6.52
C SER A 162 16.73 16.03 -6.38
N LEU A 163 16.44 15.24 -7.43
CA LEU A 163 15.41 14.23 -7.35
C LEU A 163 15.94 13.03 -6.56
N ASP A 164 15.35 12.78 -5.40
CA ASP A 164 15.59 11.59 -4.58
C ASP A 164 14.29 10.80 -4.36
N PHE A 165 14.41 9.64 -3.71
CA PHE A 165 13.27 8.77 -3.41
C PHE A 165 12.14 9.48 -2.65
N ASN A 166 12.50 10.32 -1.68
CA ASN A 166 11.50 11.03 -0.88
C ASN A 166 10.74 12.04 -1.73
N ARG A 167 11.44 12.74 -2.64
CA ARG A 167 10.81 13.69 -3.54
C ARG A 167 9.88 13.01 -4.55
N CYS A 168 10.24 11.83 -5.07
CA CYS A 168 9.34 11.04 -5.90
C CYS A 168 8.08 10.60 -5.14
N MET A 169 8.24 10.13 -3.89
CA MET A 169 7.13 9.73 -3.03
C MET A 169 6.19 10.89 -2.72
N GLU A 170 6.71 12.10 -2.48
CA GLU A 170 5.89 13.30 -2.29
C GLU A 170 5.01 13.60 -3.51
N ILE A 171 5.60 13.56 -4.72
CA ILE A 171 4.86 13.83 -5.97
C ILE A 171 3.78 12.77 -6.22
N LEU A 172 4.10 11.49 -6.00
CA LEU A 172 3.14 10.40 -6.12
C LEU A 172 2.00 10.53 -5.12
N LYS A 173 2.31 10.90 -3.87
CA LYS A 173 1.31 11.13 -2.83
C LYS A 173 0.41 12.34 -3.14
N GLU A 174 0.98 13.43 -3.64
CA GLU A 174 0.21 14.60 -4.07
C GLU A 174 -0.78 14.23 -5.19
N ALA A 175 -0.35 13.40 -6.16
CA ALA A 175 -1.21 12.93 -7.23
C ALA A 175 -2.32 11.98 -6.74
N ALA A 176 -2.01 11.11 -5.77
CA ALA A 176 -2.99 10.22 -5.14
C ALA A 176 -4.07 11.01 -4.36
N GLU A 177 -3.68 12.07 -3.63
CA GLU A 177 -4.63 12.95 -2.91
C GLU A 177 -5.59 13.70 -3.85
N VAL A 178 -5.18 13.96 -5.10
CA VAL A 178 -6.06 14.56 -6.12
C VAL A 178 -7.12 13.57 -6.62
N GLU A 179 -6.77 12.28 -6.70
CA GLU A 179 -7.68 11.21 -7.13
C GLU A 179 -8.67 10.80 -6.02
N GLU A 180 -8.28 10.91 -4.74
CA GLU A 180 -9.17 10.71 -3.59
C GLU A 180 -10.22 11.83 -3.39
N ARG A 181 -10.12 12.94 -4.13
CA ARG A 181 -11.21 13.92 -4.13
C ARG A 181 -12.44 13.24 -4.72
N PRO A 182 -13.56 13.17 -3.98
CA PRO A 182 -14.78 12.60 -4.52
C PRO A 182 -15.10 13.37 -5.80
N SER A 183 -15.03 12.66 -6.93
CA SER A 183 -15.56 13.17 -8.18
C SER A 183 -17.00 13.56 -7.86
N LEU A 184 -17.30 14.87 -7.88
CA LEU A 184 -18.65 15.36 -7.67
C LEU A 184 -19.50 14.62 -8.70
N LYS A 185 -20.26 13.63 -8.22
CA LYS A 185 -21.21 12.92 -9.05
C LYS A 185 -22.03 14.03 -9.73
N PRO A 186 -22.34 13.93 -11.03
CA PRO A 186 -23.13 14.95 -11.73
C PRO A 186 -24.47 15.27 -11.02
N LYS A 187 -24.93 14.38 -10.12
CA LYS A 187 -26.11 14.50 -9.27
C LYS A 187 -25.95 15.45 -8.06
N ASP A 188 -24.73 15.76 -7.65
CA ASP A 188 -24.43 16.69 -6.53
C ASP A 188 -23.91 18.05 -7.01
N ARG A 189 -23.96 18.32 -8.33
CA ARG A 189 -23.91 19.72 -8.79
C ARG A 189 -25.13 20.43 -8.22
N PRO A 190 -24.99 21.55 -7.50
CA PRO A 190 -26.13 22.44 -7.34
C PRO A 190 -26.68 22.71 -8.75
N PRO A 191 -28.02 22.69 -8.94
CA PRO A 191 -28.58 22.98 -10.24
C PRO A 191 -27.95 24.27 -10.73
N LYS A 192 -27.42 24.24 -11.96
CA LYS A 192 -27.03 25.46 -12.65
C LYS A 192 -28.19 26.43 -12.47
N ILE A 193 -27.95 27.57 -11.84
CA ILE A 193 -28.88 28.70 -11.88
C ILE A 193 -28.77 29.27 -13.31
N GLU A 194 -29.17 28.49 -14.30
CA GLU A 194 -29.50 28.97 -15.63
C GLU A 194 -30.96 29.42 -15.53
N GLY A 195 -31.17 30.66 -15.09
CA GLY A 195 -32.54 31.22 -15.07
C GLY A 195 -32.84 32.46 -14.22
N LEU A 196 -31.95 32.96 -13.36
CA LEU A 196 -32.26 34.13 -12.51
C LEU A 196 -31.69 35.47 -12.97
N LEU A 197 -31.00 35.52 -14.11
CA LEU A 197 -30.47 36.76 -14.69
C LEU A 197 -31.35 37.39 -15.79
N ASN A 198 -32.53 36.82 -16.08
CA ASN A 198 -33.49 37.35 -17.06
C ASN A 198 -34.88 37.62 -16.47
N GLN A 199 -34.95 38.11 -15.22
CA GLN A 199 -36.17 38.80 -14.79
C GLN A 199 -36.10 40.28 -15.22
N PRO A 200 -37.01 40.77 -16.08
CA PRO A 200 -37.09 42.19 -16.39
C PRO A 200 -37.42 42.94 -15.09
N ARG A 201 -36.58 43.93 -14.75
CA ARG A 201 -36.80 44.81 -13.59
C ARG A 201 -38.18 45.45 -13.69
N PRO A 202 -38.98 45.49 -12.61
CA PRO A 202 -40.21 46.26 -12.60
C PRO A 202 -39.87 47.74 -12.82
N ARG A 203 -40.49 48.36 -13.83
CA ARG A 203 -40.43 49.81 -14.02
C ARG A 203 -41.19 50.44 -12.87
N VAL A 204 -40.45 51.09 -11.98
CA VAL A 204 -41.01 52.04 -11.02
C VAL A 204 -41.62 53.19 -11.85
N LYS A 205 -42.90 53.45 -11.66
CA LYS A 205 -43.58 54.66 -12.14
C LYS A 205 -43.30 55.80 -11.18
#